data_AF-M7AIT4-F1
#
_entry.id   AF-M7AIT4-F1
#
_cell.length_a   1.000
_cell.length_b   1.000
_cell.length_c   1.000
_cell.angle_alpha   90.00
_cell.angle_beta   90.00
_cell.angle_gamma   90.00
#
_symmetry.space_group_name_H-M   'P 1'
#
loop_
_entity.id
_entity.type
_entity.pdbx_description
1 polymer ?
#
loop_
_entity_poly.entity_id
_entity_poly.type
_entity_poly.pdbx_seq_one_letter_code
_entity_poly.pdbx_strand_id
1 'polypeptide(L)'
;MESAGRELLETLEKLGEGELQRFKDKLSEIQPKEGYQHLSSGSLRNADPPALTDLLLLFYGTDYGAEVAAEVLRAIDQGALAKRIERLIDDMRNGGHFIDWHREQLIQQVPEVDRVLKLLRGHTLTPEQYQSISTGRSNVEKMQKLYELVPSWGREHKDQLHLVLWITNRDLVAELEGEHFVDRHQEQLIQRASSVDAVLDVLQGVKLQHQMQKQGELMRSCGTWHQNQPYPVLKAANKSLSEELEGKIKYGP
;
A
#
# COMPACT_ATOMS: atom_id res chain seq x y z
N MET A 1 13.29 4.18 1.88
CA MET A 1 13.10 5.33 0.96
C MET A 1 12.25 4.96 -0.26
N GLU A 2 12.57 3.91 -1.02
CA GLU A 2 11.92 3.61 -2.30
C GLU A 2 10.40 3.31 -2.20
N SER A 3 9.96 2.70 -1.09
CA SER A 3 8.54 2.41 -0.84
C SER A 3 7.67 3.65 -0.62
N ALA A 4 8.22 4.70 0.00
CA ALA A 4 7.46 5.90 0.34
C ALA A 4 7.25 6.79 -0.89
N GLY A 5 8.27 6.93 -1.73
CA GLY A 5 8.16 7.67 -2.98
C GLY A 5 7.22 7.00 -3.99
N ARG A 6 7.23 5.67 -4.08
CA ARG A 6 6.25 4.95 -4.91
C ARG A 6 4.81 5.21 -4.45
N GLU A 7 4.53 5.04 -3.16
CA GLU A 7 3.18 5.20 -2.62
C GLU A 7 2.66 6.65 -2.72
N LEU A 8 3.55 7.62 -2.53
CA LEU A 8 3.24 9.04 -2.73
C LEU A 8 2.95 9.35 -4.20
N LEU A 9 3.79 8.87 -5.13
CA LEU A 9 3.59 9.02 -6.57
C LEU A 9 2.25 8.42 -7.02
N GLU A 10 1.98 7.16 -6.68
CA GLU A 10 0.72 6.49 -7.02
C GLU A 10 -0.51 7.21 -6.46
N THR A 11 -0.35 7.93 -5.36
CA THR A 11 -1.44 8.72 -4.76
C THR A 11 -1.65 10.03 -5.51
N LEU A 12 -0.57 10.71 -5.89
CA LEU A 12 -0.64 11.93 -6.70
C LEU A 12 -1.13 11.67 -8.13
N GLU A 13 -0.79 10.51 -8.71
CA GLU A 13 -1.29 10.08 -10.04
C GLU A 13 -2.79 9.81 -10.08
N LYS A 14 -3.41 9.56 -8.91
CA LYS A 14 -4.87 9.38 -8.80
C LYS A 14 -5.63 10.71 -8.81
N LEU A 15 -4.95 11.84 -8.64
CA LEU A 15 -5.56 13.16 -8.73
C LEU A 15 -5.86 13.49 -10.20
N GLY A 16 -7.09 13.92 -10.48
CA GLY A 16 -7.40 14.51 -11.77
C GLY A 16 -6.66 15.84 -11.97
N GLU A 17 -6.56 16.34 -13.21
CA GLU A 17 -5.83 17.57 -13.53
C GLU A 17 -6.25 18.77 -12.66
N GLY A 18 -7.56 18.93 -12.43
CA GLY A 18 -8.09 20.01 -11.60
C GLY A 18 -7.75 19.86 -10.11
N GLU A 19 -7.68 18.64 -9.60
CA GLU A 19 -7.31 18.34 -8.21
C GLU A 19 -5.81 18.51 -8.00
N LEU A 20 -5.01 18.08 -8.98
CA LEU A 20 -3.56 18.27 -8.98
C LEU A 20 -3.20 19.77 -9.01
N GLN A 21 -3.93 20.59 -9.75
CA GLN A 21 -3.73 22.04 -9.72
C GLN A 21 -4.05 22.62 -8.35
N ARG A 22 -5.19 22.23 -7.75
CA ARG A 22 -5.55 22.64 -6.38
C ARG A 22 -4.51 22.19 -5.36
N PHE A 23 -3.94 21.00 -5.52
CA PHE A 23 -2.87 20.48 -4.68
C PHE A 23 -1.65 21.40 -4.74
N LYS A 24 -1.21 21.80 -5.94
CA LYS A 24 -0.08 22.72 -6.13
C LYS A 24 -0.34 24.10 -5.53
N ASP A 25 -1.51 24.65 -5.78
CA ASP A 25 -1.91 25.96 -5.25
C ASP A 25 -1.90 25.92 -3.73
N LYS A 26 -2.52 24.89 -3.13
CA LYS A 26 -2.57 24.71 -1.69
C LYS A 26 -1.21 24.44 -1.06
N LEU A 27 -0.35 23.64 -1.71
CA LEU A 27 1.01 23.37 -1.27
C LEU A 27 1.86 24.65 -1.23
N SER A 28 1.59 25.63 -2.10
CA SER A 28 2.28 26.93 -2.06
C SER A 28 1.81 27.85 -0.92
N GLU A 29 0.64 27.58 -0.34
CA GLU A 29 0.05 28.35 0.75
C GLU A 29 0.40 27.82 2.15
N ILE A 30 0.82 26.56 2.27
CA ILE A 30 1.07 25.97 3.58
C ILE A 30 2.25 26.67 4.27
N GLN A 31 2.13 26.82 5.59
CA GLN A 31 3.25 27.23 6.42
C GLN A 31 3.94 25.98 6.96
N PRO A 32 5.17 25.67 6.49
CA PRO A 32 5.88 24.50 6.97
C PRO A 32 6.34 24.69 8.42
N LYS A 33 6.71 23.58 9.07
CA LYS A 33 7.21 23.54 10.45
C LYS A 33 8.47 24.40 10.60
N GLU A 34 8.71 24.87 11.82
CA GLU A 34 9.87 25.71 12.16
C GLU A 34 11.18 25.03 11.72
N GLY A 35 12.00 25.76 10.96
CA GLY A 35 13.25 25.26 10.36
C GLY A 35 13.14 24.82 8.89
N TYR A 36 11.94 24.71 8.33
CA TYR A 36 11.73 24.37 6.91
C TYR A 36 11.35 25.59 6.07
N GLN A 37 11.80 25.61 4.81
CA GLN A 37 11.44 26.65 3.86
C GLN A 37 10.11 26.31 3.16
N HIS A 38 9.42 27.33 2.64
CA HIS A 38 8.20 27.13 1.86
C HIS A 38 8.56 26.83 0.40
N LEU A 39 7.76 25.99 -0.27
CA LEU A 39 7.88 25.78 -1.71
C LEU A 39 7.18 26.93 -2.44
N SER A 40 7.91 27.60 -3.33
CA SER A 40 7.35 28.70 -4.12
C SER A 40 6.41 28.19 -5.22
N SER A 41 5.35 28.95 -5.50
CA SER A 41 4.39 28.62 -6.58
C SER A 41 5.06 28.47 -7.96
N GLY A 42 6.17 29.19 -8.20
CA GLY A 42 6.97 29.08 -9.42
C GLY A 42 7.58 27.70 -9.63
N SER A 43 8.04 27.05 -8.55
CA SER A 43 8.61 25.69 -8.59
C SER A 43 7.54 24.62 -8.84
N LEU A 44 6.29 24.88 -8.44
CA LEU A 44 5.19 23.91 -8.51
C LEU A 44 4.39 23.99 -9.82
N ARG A 45 4.43 25.14 -10.51
CA ARG A 45 3.56 25.46 -11.66
C ARG A 45 3.54 24.37 -12.74
N ASN A 46 4.71 23.83 -13.09
CA ASN A 46 4.86 22.83 -14.15
C ASN A 46 5.21 21.42 -13.63
N ALA A 47 5.17 21.19 -12.31
CA ALA A 47 5.55 19.91 -11.74
C ALA A 47 4.47 18.86 -12.04
N ASP A 48 4.84 17.74 -12.65
CA ASP A 48 3.99 16.56 -12.80
C ASP A 48 4.02 15.72 -11.50
N PRO A 49 3.18 14.67 -11.35
CA PRO A 49 3.16 13.86 -10.13
C PRO A 49 4.54 13.29 -9.73
N PRO A 50 5.40 12.81 -10.65
CA PRO A 50 6.79 12.45 -10.35
C PRO A 50 7.61 13.63 -9.79
N ALA A 51 7.63 14.78 -10.48
CA ALA A 51 8.39 15.94 -10.02
C ALA A 51 7.89 16.48 -8.67
N LEU A 52 6.58 16.43 -8.41
CA LEU A 52 5.99 16.81 -7.12
C LEU A 52 6.42 15.85 -6.00
N THR A 53 6.46 14.56 -6.29
CA THR A 53 6.94 13.53 -5.36
C THR A 53 8.40 13.80 -4.98
N ASP A 54 9.26 14.02 -5.97
CA ASP A 54 10.66 14.32 -5.74
C ASP A 54 10.85 15.62 -4.96
N LEU A 55 10.09 16.67 -5.28
CA LEU A 55 10.13 17.94 -4.54
C LEU A 55 9.76 17.75 -3.07
N LEU A 56 8.68 17.01 -2.78
CA LEU A 56 8.24 16.76 -1.41
C LEU A 56 9.29 15.96 -0.63
N LEU A 57 9.84 14.89 -1.22
CA LEU A 57 10.78 14.01 -0.54
C LEU A 57 12.17 14.62 -0.39
N LEU A 58 12.66 15.33 -1.40
CA LEU A 58 14.00 15.93 -1.38
C LEU A 58 14.04 17.21 -0.55
N PHE A 59 12.97 18.01 -0.59
CA PHE A 59 12.93 19.31 0.09
C PHE A 59 12.48 19.20 1.55
N TYR A 60 11.49 18.35 1.83
CA TYR A 60 10.97 18.17 3.20
C TYR A 60 11.48 16.88 3.88
N GLY A 61 12.09 15.96 3.15
CA GLY A 61 12.45 14.64 3.65
C GLY A 61 11.30 13.65 3.55
N THR A 62 11.57 12.35 3.72
CA THR A 62 10.57 11.29 3.50
C THR A 62 9.38 11.38 4.45
N ASP A 63 9.63 11.49 5.75
CA ASP A 63 8.57 11.49 6.76
C ASP A 63 7.77 12.80 6.70
N TYR A 64 8.46 13.94 6.72
CA TYR A 64 7.78 15.24 6.75
C TYR A 64 7.18 15.62 5.39
N GLY A 65 7.79 15.23 4.26
CA GLY A 65 7.21 15.39 2.93
C GLY A 65 5.90 14.60 2.77
N ALA A 66 5.82 13.39 3.33
CA ALA A 66 4.57 12.63 3.35
C ALA A 66 3.51 13.28 4.25
N GLU A 67 3.89 13.82 5.42
CA GLU A 67 2.96 14.57 6.29
C GLU A 67 2.37 15.78 5.59
N VAL A 68 3.22 16.58 4.92
CA VAL A 68 2.82 17.74 4.13
C VAL A 68 1.85 17.32 3.02
N ALA A 69 2.15 16.25 2.30
CA ALA A 69 1.27 15.74 1.26
C ALA A 69 -0.12 15.34 1.80
N ALA A 70 -0.17 14.64 2.93
CA ALA A 70 -1.43 14.26 3.57
C ALA A 70 -2.25 15.48 4.01
N GLU A 71 -1.60 16.49 4.59
CA GLU A 71 -2.25 17.74 5.00
C GLU A 71 -2.87 18.48 3.80
N VAL A 72 -2.10 18.61 2.72
CA VAL A 72 -2.57 19.27 1.50
C VAL A 72 -3.72 18.49 0.86
N LEU A 73 -3.62 17.16 0.75
CA LEU A 73 -4.70 16.30 0.24
C LEU A 73 -5.98 16.49 1.05
N ARG A 74 -5.88 16.58 2.38
CA ARG A 74 -7.02 16.83 3.25
C ARG A 74 -7.64 18.21 3.01
N ALA A 75 -6.80 19.23 2.80
CA ALA A 75 -7.25 20.60 2.54
C ALA A 75 -7.92 20.80 1.17
N ILE A 76 -7.71 19.90 0.21
CA ILE A 76 -8.38 19.90 -1.10
C ILE A 76 -9.50 18.86 -1.21
N ASP A 77 -10.03 18.42 -0.08
CA ASP A 77 -11.12 17.45 0.06
C ASP A 77 -10.81 16.03 -0.47
N GLN A 78 -9.52 15.70 -0.66
CA GLN A 78 -9.06 14.36 -1.06
C GLN A 78 -8.81 13.45 0.15
N GLY A 79 -9.81 13.35 1.03
CA GLY A 79 -9.68 12.68 2.33
C GLY A 79 -9.33 11.19 2.26
N ALA A 80 -9.77 10.47 1.21
CA ALA A 80 -9.41 9.06 1.02
C ALA A 80 -7.92 8.88 0.66
N LEU A 81 -7.39 9.77 -0.18
CA LEU A 81 -5.98 9.79 -0.55
C LEU A 81 -5.11 10.26 0.62
N ALA A 82 -5.55 11.27 1.39
CA ALA A 82 -4.89 11.69 2.62
C ALA A 82 -4.75 10.53 3.62
N LYS A 83 -5.84 9.79 3.88
CA LYS A 83 -5.82 8.59 4.74
C LYS A 83 -4.91 7.48 4.24
N ARG A 84 -4.67 7.40 2.92
CA ARG A 84 -3.71 6.44 2.35
C ARG A 84 -2.29 6.83 2.73
N ILE A 85 -1.94 8.11 2.58
CA ILE A 85 -0.62 8.62 2.99
C ILE A 85 -0.45 8.60 4.51
N GLU A 86 -1.49 8.87 5.30
CA GLU A 86 -1.44 8.77 6.76
C GLU A 86 -1.17 7.34 7.23
N ARG A 87 -1.80 6.34 6.59
CA ARG A 87 -1.48 4.93 6.86
C ARG A 87 -0.03 4.61 6.48
N LEU A 88 0.47 5.12 5.36
CA LEU A 88 1.88 4.99 5.02
C LEU A 88 2.79 5.62 6.08
N ILE A 89 2.44 6.82 6.58
CA ILE A 89 3.20 7.49 7.65
C ILE A 89 3.15 6.66 8.92
N ASP A 90 2.00 6.11 9.28
CA ASP A 90 1.85 5.22 10.43
C ASP A 90 2.59 3.90 10.22
N ASP A 91 2.65 3.34 9.01
CA ASP A 91 3.47 2.17 8.69
C ASP A 91 4.97 2.52 8.70
N MET A 92 5.35 3.73 8.30
CA MET A 92 6.72 4.22 8.43
C MET A 92 7.09 4.56 9.87
N ARG A 93 6.14 4.94 10.73
CA ARG A 93 6.41 5.27 12.14
C ARG A 93 6.26 4.08 13.07
N ASN A 94 5.30 3.22 12.79
CA ASN A 94 4.81 2.13 13.63
C ASN A 94 4.85 0.75 12.94
N GLY A 95 5.02 0.69 11.61
CA GLY A 95 5.21 -0.57 10.90
C GLY A 95 6.53 -1.20 11.33
N GLY A 96 6.47 -2.49 11.68
CA GLY A 96 7.61 -3.27 12.13
C GLY A 96 8.80 -3.08 11.19
N HIS A 97 10.00 -2.95 11.75
CA HIS A 97 11.20 -2.87 10.94
C HIS A 97 11.43 -4.20 10.24
N PHE A 98 12.17 -4.23 9.13
CA PHE A 98 12.63 -5.50 8.51
C PHE A 98 13.20 -6.49 9.54
N ILE A 99 13.96 -6.00 10.52
CA ILE A 99 14.52 -6.80 11.61
C ILE A 99 13.43 -7.38 12.52
N ASP A 100 12.34 -6.65 12.73
CA ASP A 100 11.22 -7.09 13.55
C ASP A 100 10.38 -8.15 12.81
N TRP A 101 10.19 -7.99 11.50
CA TRP A 101 9.43 -8.93 10.68
C TRP A 101 10.18 -10.24 10.41
N HIS A 102 11.50 -10.18 10.17
CA HIS A 102 12.31 -11.34 9.86
C HIS A 102 13.13 -11.85 11.04
N ARG A 103 12.68 -11.60 12.27
CA ARG A 103 13.41 -11.92 13.50
C ARG A 103 13.86 -13.38 13.53
N GLU A 104 12.95 -14.32 13.27
CA GLU A 104 13.26 -15.75 13.34
C GLU A 104 14.24 -16.19 12.25
N GLN A 105 14.03 -15.73 11.02
CA GLN A 105 14.88 -16.04 9.88
C GLN A 105 16.29 -15.48 10.09
N LEU A 106 16.40 -14.23 10.56
CA LEU A 106 17.68 -13.59 10.82
C LEU A 106 18.42 -14.20 12.03
N ILE A 107 17.69 -14.72 13.03
CA ILE A 107 18.30 -15.45 14.15
C ILE A 107 18.88 -16.79 13.70
N GLN A 108 18.17 -17.51 12.82
CA GLN A 108 18.55 -18.86 12.43
C GLN A 108 19.58 -18.90 11.29
N GLN A 109 19.49 -17.97 10.35
CA GLN A 109 20.15 -18.11 9.06
C GLN A 109 21.37 -17.21 8.88
N VAL A 110 21.63 -16.23 9.75
CA VAL A 110 22.79 -15.34 9.60
C VAL A 110 24.10 -16.09 9.93
N PRO A 111 24.97 -16.36 8.94
CA PRO A 111 26.20 -17.13 9.15
C PRO A 111 27.36 -16.29 9.69
N GLU A 112 27.39 -14.97 9.42
CA GLU A 112 28.52 -14.08 9.76
C GLU A 112 28.20 -13.08 10.88
N VAL A 113 27.64 -13.57 12.00
CA VAL A 113 27.20 -12.73 13.13
C VAL A 113 28.35 -11.93 13.75
N ASP A 114 29.56 -12.48 13.80
CA ASP A 114 30.73 -11.77 14.32
C ASP A 114 31.11 -10.55 13.47
N ARG A 115 30.89 -10.58 12.15
CA ARG A 115 31.10 -9.41 11.28
C ARG A 115 30.00 -8.37 11.49
N VAL A 116 28.75 -8.81 11.64
CA VAL A 116 27.63 -7.94 11.97
C VAL A 116 27.89 -7.20 13.29
N LEU A 117 28.26 -7.92 14.35
CA LEU A 117 28.57 -7.33 15.66
C LEU A 117 29.74 -6.36 15.59
N LYS A 118 30.79 -6.69 14.83
CA LYS A 118 31.96 -5.81 14.67
C LYS A 118 31.60 -4.48 14.01
N LEU A 119 30.70 -4.49 13.04
CA LEU A 119 30.24 -3.30 12.33
C LEU A 119 29.23 -2.47 13.15
N LEU A 120 28.51 -3.11 14.07
CA LEU A 120 27.59 -2.44 15.00
C LEU A 120 28.29 -1.83 16.23
N ARG A 121 29.53 -2.27 16.51
CA ARG A 121 30.33 -1.80 17.64
C ARG A 121 30.63 -0.30 17.51
N GLY A 122 30.23 0.48 18.51
CA GLY A 122 30.50 1.92 18.57
C GLY A 122 29.46 2.79 17.87
N HIS A 123 28.41 2.19 17.30
CA HIS A 123 27.28 2.92 16.73
C HIS A 123 25.97 2.56 17.44
N THR A 124 25.60 1.28 17.47
CA THR A 124 24.36 0.81 18.13
C THR A 124 24.61 0.09 19.44
N LEU A 125 25.76 -0.58 19.58
CA LEU A 125 26.11 -1.40 20.74
C LEU A 125 27.18 -0.73 21.61
N THR A 126 26.94 -0.68 22.92
CA THR A 126 28.00 -0.32 23.88
C THR A 126 29.07 -1.42 23.93
N PRO A 127 30.31 -1.11 24.34
CA PRO A 127 31.36 -2.11 24.47
C PRO A 127 30.99 -3.29 25.37
N GLU A 128 30.20 -3.06 26.43
CA GLU A 128 29.73 -4.08 27.38
C GLU A 128 28.69 -5.00 26.74
N GLN A 129 27.73 -4.42 25.99
CA GLN A 129 26.73 -5.18 25.25
C GLN A 129 27.38 -6.03 24.15
N TYR A 130 28.32 -5.45 23.40
CA TYR A 130 29.10 -6.19 22.41
C TYR A 130 29.86 -7.37 23.04
N GLN A 131 30.51 -7.17 24.18
CA GLN A 131 31.25 -8.24 24.86
C GLN A 131 30.29 -9.34 25.36
N SER A 132 29.15 -8.98 25.94
CA SER A 132 28.13 -9.94 26.38
C SER A 132 27.57 -10.78 25.23
N ILE A 133 27.35 -10.16 24.07
CA ILE A 133 26.82 -10.86 22.88
C ILE A 133 27.91 -11.75 22.26
N SER A 134 29.12 -11.23 22.07
CA SER A 134 30.24 -11.97 21.45
C SER A 134 30.67 -13.23 22.22
N THR A 135 30.39 -13.31 23.52
CA THR A 135 30.61 -14.54 24.32
C THR A 135 29.63 -15.69 24.03
N GLY A 136 28.64 -15.49 23.16
CA GLY A 136 27.72 -16.55 22.73
C GLY A 136 28.46 -17.73 22.07
N ARG A 137 27.99 -18.96 22.31
CA ARG A 137 28.66 -20.19 21.86
C ARG A 137 28.38 -20.53 20.40
N SER A 138 27.29 -19.99 19.85
CA SER A 138 26.88 -20.16 18.45
C SER A 138 26.42 -18.84 17.85
N ASN A 139 26.40 -18.74 16.52
CA ASN A 139 25.87 -17.58 15.81
C ASN A 139 24.40 -17.30 16.16
N VAL A 140 23.59 -18.36 16.33
CA VAL A 140 22.19 -18.25 16.73
C VAL A 140 22.06 -17.63 18.12
N GLU A 141 22.84 -18.09 19.11
CA GLU A 141 22.83 -17.51 20.46
C GLU A 141 23.28 -16.03 20.46
N LYS A 142 24.28 -15.70 19.65
CA LYS A 142 24.75 -14.31 19.49
C LYS A 142 23.64 -13.42 18.91
N MET A 143 22.94 -13.88 17.87
CA MET A 143 21.81 -13.14 17.31
C MET A 143 20.63 -13.06 18.28
N GLN A 144 20.31 -14.12 19.03
CA GLN A 144 19.24 -14.08 20.03
C GLN A 144 19.49 -13.00 21.08
N LYS A 145 20.70 -12.94 21.64
CA LYS A 145 21.09 -11.88 22.59
C LYS A 145 21.07 -10.48 21.99
N LEU A 146 21.43 -10.34 20.71
CA LEU A 146 21.29 -9.07 19.99
C LEU A 146 19.80 -8.66 19.91
N TYR A 147 18.93 -9.61 19.56
CA TYR A 147 17.48 -9.41 19.46
C TYR A 147 16.75 -9.22 20.78
N GLU A 148 17.35 -9.53 21.92
CA GLU A 148 16.83 -9.13 23.24
C GLU A 148 16.93 -7.61 23.46
N LEU A 149 17.88 -6.95 22.77
CA LEU A 149 18.08 -5.49 22.85
C LEU A 149 17.26 -4.72 21.80
N VAL A 150 16.95 -5.36 20.67
CA VAL A 150 16.21 -4.75 19.54
C VAL A 150 14.86 -4.12 19.94
N PRO A 151 14.07 -4.65 20.89
CA PRO A 151 12.84 -3.99 21.35
C PRO A 151 13.07 -2.60 21.99
N SER A 152 14.25 -2.37 22.57
CA SER A 152 14.63 -1.06 23.12
C SER A 152 15.28 -0.12 22.10
N TRP A 153 15.49 -0.58 20.86
CA TRP A 153 16.14 0.21 19.82
C TRP A 153 15.15 1.12 19.10
N GLY A 154 15.53 2.38 18.93
CA GLY A 154 14.87 3.30 18.00
C GLY A 154 15.11 2.91 16.53
N ARG A 155 14.34 3.53 15.63
CA ARG A 155 14.38 3.26 14.18
C ARG A 155 15.79 3.38 13.59
N GLU A 156 16.56 4.42 13.94
CA GLU A 156 17.92 4.62 13.44
C GLU A 156 18.85 3.42 13.73
N HIS A 157 18.80 2.87 14.95
CA HIS A 157 19.62 1.71 15.31
C HIS A 157 19.17 0.44 14.60
N LYS A 158 17.87 0.30 14.32
CA LYS A 158 17.32 -0.80 13.52
C LYS A 158 17.72 -0.64 12.05
N ASP A 159 17.65 0.55 11.47
CA ASP A 159 18.09 0.84 10.09
C ASP A 159 19.58 0.52 9.94
N GLN A 160 20.37 0.82 10.96
CA GLN A 160 21.80 0.52 10.98
C GLN A 160 22.07 -1.00 11.02
N LEU A 161 21.28 -1.77 11.76
CA LEU A 161 21.34 -3.23 11.73
C LEU A 161 20.87 -3.82 10.40
N HIS A 162 19.82 -3.29 9.79
CA HIS A 162 19.42 -3.67 8.43
C HIS A 162 20.53 -3.39 7.42
N LEU A 163 21.14 -2.21 7.46
CA LEU A 163 22.26 -1.85 6.58
C LEU A 163 23.44 -2.79 6.76
N VAL A 164 23.83 -3.08 8.01
CA VAL A 164 24.93 -4.01 8.28
C VAL A 164 24.59 -5.41 7.77
N LEU A 165 23.36 -5.88 7.96
CA LEU A 165 22.89 -7.16 7.42
C LEU A 165 22.90 -7.18 5.89
N TRP A 166 22.52 -6.08 5.24
CA TRP A 166 22.55 -5.94 3.79
C TRP A 166 23.99 -5.99 3.24
N ILE A 167 24.94 -5.37 3.92
CA ILE A 167 26.37 -5.37 3.52
C ILE A 167 26.99 -6.76 3.72
N THR A 168 26.67 -7.43 4.81
CA THR A 168 27.32 -8.69 5.22
C THR A 168 26.64 -9.93 4.64
N ASN A 169 25.32 -9.91 4.51
CA ASN A 169 24.47 -11.05 4.15
C ASN A 169 23.48 -10.64 3.06
N ARG A 170 23.98 -10.00 2.00
CA ARG A 170 23.17 -9.43 0.91
C ARG A 170 22.18 -10.42 0.31
N ASP A 171 22.63 -11.66 0.06
CA ASP A 171 21.79 -12.67 -0.59
C ASP A 171 20.62 -13.10 0.30
N LEU A 172 20.87 -13.27 1.60
CA LEU A 172 19.84 -13.57 2.61
C LEU A 172 18.85 -12.41 2.75
N VAL A 173 19.33 -11.16 2.77
CA VAL A 173 18.44 -9.99 2.88
C VAL A 173 17.60 -9.83 1.61
N ALA A 174 18.17 -10.05 0.42
CA ALA A 174 17.44 -9.99 -0.83
C ALA A 174 16.35 -11.08 -0.95
N GLU A 175 16.60 -12.29 -0.43
CA GLU A 175 15.61 -13.37 -0.35
C GLU A 175 14.46 -12.99 0.59
N LEU A 176 14.77 -12.54 1.80
CA LEU A 176 13.78 -12.14 2.80
C LEU A 176 12.95 -10.91 2.38
N GLU A 177 13.58 -9.92 1.71
CA GLU A 177 12.87 -8.77 1.13
C GLU A 177 11.96 -9.16 -0.04
N GLY A 178 12.37 -10.15 -0.84
CA GLY A 178 11.59 -10.68 -1.95
C GLY A 178 10.33 -11.43 -1.51
N GLU A 179 10.42 -12.24 -0.45
CA GLU A 179 9.26 -12.94 0.14
C GLU A 179 8.19 -11.95 0.65
N HIS A 180 8.63 -10.85 1.27
CA HIS A 180 7.72 -9.86 1.87
C HIS A 180 6.98 -8.97 0.84
N PHE A 181 7.39 -8.95 -0.43
CA PHE A 181 6.67 -8.28 -1.53
C PHE A 181 5.35 -8.99 -1.85
N VAL A 182 5.32 -10.32 -1.82
CA VAL A 182 4.13 -11.11 -2.15
C VAL A 182 3.08 -11.00 -1.06
N ASP A 183 3.50 -11.08 0.21
CA ASP A 183 2.58 -10.96 1.36
C ASP A 183 2.02 -9.54 1.49
N ARG A 184 2.83 -8.50 1.25
CA ARG A 184 2.37 -7.10 1.34
C ARG A 184 1.43 -6.69 0.19
N HIS A 185 1.55 -7.32 -0.97
CA HIS A 185 0.64 -7.10 -2.11
C HIS A 185 -0.44 -8.18 -2.25
N GLN A 186 -0.54 -9.13 -1.30
CA GLN A 186 -1.47 -10.24 -1.41
C GLN A 186 -2.92 -9.77 -1.46
N GLU A 187 -3.31 -8.78 -0.65
CA GLU A 187 -4.65 -8.19 -0.73
C GLU A 187 -4.91 -7.52 -2.08
N GLN A 188 -3.94 -6.80 -2.64
CA GLN A 188 -4.09 -6.13 -3.93
C GLN A 188 -4.17 -7.14 -5.09
N LEU A 189 -3.42 -8.24 -5.01
CA LEU A 189 -3.48 -9.35 -5.96
C LEU A 189 -4.80 -10.12 -5.86
N ILE A 190 -5.29 -10.38 -4.64
CA ILE A 190 -6.58 -11.03 -4.39
C ILE A 190 -7.74 -10.15 -4.87
N GLN A 191 -7.71 -8.84 -4.60
CA GLN A 191 -8.73 -7.89 -5.09
C GLN A 191 -8.74 -7.81 -6.61
N ARG A 192 -7.56 -7.79 -7.27
CA ARG A 192 -7.48 -7.80 -8.74
C ARG A 192 -7.94 -9.13 -9.33
N ALA A 193 -7.58 -10.26 -8.74
CA ALA A 193 -8.06 -11.57 -9.17
C ALA A 193 -9.58 -11.69 -9.03
N SER A 194 -10.13 -11.24 -7.90
CA SER A 194 -11.58 -11.24 -7.65
C SER A 194 -12.34 -10.30 -8.60
N SER A 195 -11.73 -9.18 -9.00
CA SER A 195 -12.29 -8.27 -10.00
C SER A 195 -12.26 -8.88 -11.41
N VAL A 196 -11.26 -9.70 -11.74
CA VAL A 196 -11.19 -10.41 -13.04
C VAL A 196 -12.28 -11.48 -13.13
N ASP A 197 -12.54 -12.22 -12.04
CA ASP A 197 -13.62 -13.21 -11.97
C ASP A 197 -15.00 -12.55 -12.14
N ALA A 198 -15.23 -11.41 -11.47
CA ALA A 198 -16.46 -10.64 -11.64
C ALA A 198 -16.66 -10.13 -13.08
N VAL A 199 -15.59 -9.71 -13.76
CA VAL A 199 -15.65 -9.31 -15.17
C VAL A 199 -15.94 -10.50 -16.09
N LEU A 200 -15.36 -11.67 -15.81
CA LEU A 200 -15.62 -12.90 -16.54
C LEU A 200 -17.09 -13.32 -16.42
N ASP A 201 -17.67 -13.26 -15.22
CA ASP A 201 -19.09 -13.58 -14.98
C ASP A 201 -20.03 -12.62 -15.74
N VAL A 202 -19.73 -11.31 -15.72
CA VAL A 202 -20.51 -10.30 -16.47
C VAL A 202 -20.42 -10.58 -17.97
N LEU A 203 -19.24 -10.88 -18.50
CA LEU A 203 -19.06 -11.19 -19.92
C LEU A 203 -19.79 -12.48 -20.33
N GLN A 204 -19.81 -13.50 -19.46
CA GLN A 204 -20.60 -14.71 -19.67
C GLN A 204 -22.11 -14.40 -19.67
N GLY A 205 -22.58 -13.56 -18.75
CA GLY A 205 -23.97 -13.10 -18.69
C GLY A 205 -24.40 -12.35 -19.95
N VAL A 206 -23.57 -11.42 -20.45
CA VAL A 206 -23.85 -10.67 -21.68
C VAL A 206 -23.91 -11.59 -22.91
N LYS A 207 -23.04 -12.61 -22.96
CA LYS A 207 -23.04 -13.62 -24.03
C LYS A 207 -24.32 -14.46 -24.04
N LEU A 208 -24.79 -14.90 -22.86
CA LEU A 208 -26.05 -15.63 -22.69
C LEU A 208 -27.26 -14.77 -23.07
N GLN A 209 -27.29 -13.50 -22.64
CA GLN A 209 -28.37 -12.57 -22.96
C GLN A 209 -28.46 -12.29 -24.47
N HIS A 210 -27.33 -12.14 -25.15
CA HIS A 210 -27.28 -11.97 -26.60
C HIS A 210 -27.75 -13.24 -27.35
N GLN A 211 -27.41 -14.44 -26.86
CA GLN A 211 -27.93 -15.69 -27.42
C GLN A 211 -29.44 -15.83 -27.24
N MET A 212 -29.98 -15.48 -26.07
CA MET A 212 -31.42 -15.49 -25.81
C MET A 212 -32.18 -14.48 -26.66
N GLN A 213 -31.61 -13.28 -26.88
CA GLN A 213 -32.19 -12.29 -27.79
C GLN A 213 -32.20 -12.78 -29.23
N LYS A 214 -31.11 -13.38 -29.73
CA LYS A 214 -31.07 -14.01 -31.06
C LYS A 214 -32.09 -15.13 -31.20
N GLN A 215 -32.23 -16.00 -30.21
CA GLN A 215 -33.26 -17.05 -30.22
C GLN A 215 -34.68 -16.45 -30.15
N GLY A 216 -34.89 -15.40 -29.37
CA GLY A 216 -36.16 -14.68 -29.31
C GLY A 216 -36.52 -13.96 -30.61
N GLU A 217 -35.55 -13.44 -31.35
CA GLU A 217 -35.73 -12.85 -32.68
C GLU A 217 -36.03 -13.91 -33.75
N LEU A 218 -35.30 -15.04 -33.73
CA LEU A 218 -35.60 -16.22 -34.55
C LEU A 218 -37.01 -16.75 -34.29
N MET A 219 -37.42 -16.79 -33.02
CA MET A 219 -38.77 -17.23 -32.60
C MET A 219 -39.87 -16.19 -32.87
N ARG A 220 -39.53 -14.90 -33.04
CA ARG A 220 -40.47 -13.84 -33.50
C ARG A 220 -40.63 -13.83 -35.02
N SER A 221 -39.59 -14.24 -35.75
CA SER A 221 -39.64 -14.39 -37.21
C SER A 221 -40.47 -15.61 -37.66
N CYS A 222 -40.62 -16.64 -36.82
CA CYS A 222 -41.56 -17.73 -37.02
C CYS A 222 -42.92 -17.31 -36.43
N GLY A 223 -43.90 -16.98 -37.28
CA GLY A 223 -45.19 -16.36 -36.92
C GLY A 223 -46.18 -17.21 -36.11
N THR A 224 -45.76 -17.83 -35.01
CA THR A 224 -46.60 -18.67 -34.14
C THR A 224 -46.59 -18.15 -32.69
N TRP A 225 -47.06 -16.91 -32.49
CA TRP A 225 -47.25 -16.30 -31.15
C TRP A 225 -48.70 -15.94 -30.84
N HIS A 226 -49.67 -16.48 -31.58
CA HIS A 226 -51.08 -16.41 -31.18
C HIS A 226 -51.59 -17.79 -30.82
N GLN A 227 -51.17 -18.27 -29.64
CA GLN A 227 -51.91 -19.14 -28.73
C GLN A 227 -50.89 -19.74 -27.74
N ASN A 228 -51.19 -19.68 -26.46
CA ASN A 228 -50.36 -20.06 -25.31
C ASN A 228 -49.25 -19.08 -24.91
N GLN A 229 -49.66 -18.09 -24.11
CA GLN A 229 -48.81 -17.51 -23.08
C GLN A 229 -48.73 -18.49 -21.88
N PRO A 230 -47.56 -19.07 -21.57
CA PRO A 230 -47.11 -19.21 -20.19
C PRO A 230 -46.11 -18.05 -19.98
N TYR A 231 -46.27 -17.14 -19.02
CA TYR A 231 -45.74 -17.32 -17.68
C TYR A 231 -46.24 -16.17 -16.77
N PRO A 232 -47.27 -16.39 -15.95
CA PRO A 232 -47.64 -15.48 -14.86
C PRO A 232 -46.52 -15.33 -13.81
N VAL A 233 -45.68 -16.36 -13.68
CA VAL A 233 -44.60 -16.45 -12.67
C VAL A 233 -43.52 -15.39 -12.88
N LEU A 234 -43.15 -15.07 -14.13
CA LEU A 234 -42.11 -14.07 -14.42
C LEU A 234 -42.58 -12.63 -14.17
N LYS A 235 -43.88 -12.36 -14.36
CA LYS A 235 -44.47 -11.05 -14.04
C LYS A 235 -44.58 -10.84 -12.53
N ALA A 236 -44.85 -11.91 -11.78
CA ALA A 236 -44.82 -11.88 -10.32
C ALA A 236 -43.40 -11.72 -9.77
N ALA A 237 -42.43 -12.45 -10.33
CA ALA A 237 -41.03 -12.37 -9.90
C ALA A 237 -40.42 -10.98 -10.16
N ASN A 238 -40.69 -10.36 -11.32
CA ASN A 238 -40.21 -9.01 -11.61
C ASN A 238 -40.87 -7.94 -10.74
N LYS A 239 -42.13 -8.12 -10.35
CA LYS A 239 -42.82 -7.19 -9.43
C LYS A 239 -42.27 -7.29 -8.01
N SER A 240 -42.00 -8.50 -7.51
CA SER A 240 -41.34 -8.69 -6.21
C SER A 240 -39.91 -8.13 -6.21
N LEU A 241 -39.15 -8.32 -7.29
CA LEU A 241 -37.79 -7.78 -7.39
C LEU A 241 -37.78 -6.24 -7.47
N SER A 242 -38.75 -5.61 -8.13
CA SER A 242 -38.87 -4.14 -8.14
C SER A 242 -39.22 -3.56 -6.77
N GLU A 243 -40.12 -4.21 -6.03
CA GLU A 243 -40.53 -3.78 -4.68
C GLU A 243 -39.39 -3.98 -3.65
N GLU A 244 -38.58 -5.04 -3.80
CA GLU A 244 -37.43 -5.31 -2.93
C GLU A 244 -36.25 -4.34 -3.18
N LEU A 245 -36.06 -3.87 -4.42
CA LEU A 245 -35.06 -2.87 -4.76
C LEU A 245 -35.45 -1.46 -4.30
N GLU A 246 -36.74 -1.09 -4.34
CA GLU A 246 -37.21 0.20 -3.82
C GLU A 246 -37.19 0.29 -2.29
N GLY A 247 -37.39 -0.83 -1.59
CA GLY A 247 -37.31 -0.90 -0.13
C GLY A 247 -35.88 -0.70 0.41
N LYS A 248 -34.86 -1.18 -0.31
CA LYS A 248 -33.44 -1.04 0.07
C LYS A 248 -32.85 0.36 -0.15
N ILE A 249 -33.53 1.23 -0.92
CA ILE A 249 -33.07 2.61 -1.18
C ILE A 249 -33.57 3.60 -0.08
N LYS A 250 -34.64 3.28 0.65
CA LYS A 250 -35.25 4.21 1.63
C LYS A 250 -34.78 4.08 3.07
N TYR A 251 -34.18 2.95 3.45
CA TYR A 251 -33.69 2.73 4.81
C TYR A 251 -32.38 1.93 4.77
N GLY A 252 -31.27 2.64 4.52
CA GLY A 252 -29.93 2.12 4.83
C GLY A 252 -29.56 2.45 6.28
N PRO A 253 -28.78 1.60 6.98
CA PRO A 253 -27.94 2.07 8.08
C PRO A 253 -26.81 2.97 7.55
#